data_AF-A0A3D2RL39-F1
#
_entry.id   AF-A0A3D2RL39-F1
#
_cell.length_a   1.000
_cell.length_b   1.000
_cell.length_c   1.000
_cell.angle_alpha   90.00
_cell.angle_beta   90.00
_cell.angle_gamma   90.00
#
_symmetry.space_group_name_H-M   'P 1'
#
loop_
_entity.id
_entity.type
_entity.pdbx_description
1 polymer ?
#
loop_
_entity_poly.entity_id
_entity_poly.type
_entity_poly.pdbx_seq_one_letter_code
_entity_poly.pdbx_strand_id
1 'polypeptide(L)'
;MKTDGNIYRHDITISENTIFQGLVMGSITVAPGVIFELRGSAAMDVVLREGSKLELYGQVGRDVVNRGGMIVHNEGEIKGQVVEDWK
;
A
#
# COMPACT_ATOMS: atom_id res chain seq x y z
N MET A 1 -5.34 12.75 7.91
CA MET A 1 -5.41 11.63 6.94
C MET A 1 -6.68 11.80 6.14
N LYS A 2 -6.62 11.63 4.82
CA LYS A 2 -7.82 11.54 3.97
C LYS A 2 -8.39 10.13 4.05
N THR A 3 -9.70 9.98 3.83
CA THR A 3 -10.33 8.67 3.67
C THR A 3 -10.79 8.48 2.23
N ASP A 4 -10.54 7.31 1.66
CA ASP A 4 -10.97 6.95 0.31
C ASP A 4 -11.52 5.52 0.27
N GLY A 5 -12.71 5.38 -0.30
CA GLY A 5 -13.46 4.12 -0.43
C GLY A 5 -13.79 3.74 -1.87
N ASN A 6 -13.18 4.40 -2.86
CA ASN A 6 -13.49 4.18 -4.27
C ASN A 6 -12.95 2.83 -4.80
N ILE A 7 -13.48 2.41 -5.95
CA ILE A 7 -12.94 1.31 -6.73
C ILE A 7 -12.10 1.88 -7.88
N TYR A 8 -10.82 1.54 -7.90
CA TYR A 8 -9.88 1.90 -8.97
C TYR A 8 -9.59 0.67 -9.83
N ARG A 9 -9.85 0.76 -11.13
CA ARG A 9 -9.59 -0.33 -12.11
C ARG A 9 -8.21 -0.24 -12.78
N HIS A 10 -7.31 0.55 -12.21
CA HIS A 10 -5.96 0.82 -12.70
C HIS A 10 -5.04 1.05 -11.50
N ASP A 11 -3.73 1.15 -11.76
CA ASP A 11 -2.73 1.49 -10.75
C ASP A 11 -2.96 2.90 -10.22
N ILE A 12 -2.70 3.11 -8.92
CA ILE A 12 -2.81 4.45 -8.31
C ILE A 12 -1.55 4.82 -7.54
N THR A 13 -1.38 6.12 -7.33
CA THR A 13 -0.39 6.66 -6.41
C THR A 13 -1.10 7.33 -5.23
N ILE A 14 -0.70 6.96 -4.02
CA ILE A 14 -1.10 7.63 -2.79
C ILE A 14 -0.04 8.70 -2.48
N SER A 15 -0.36 9.96 -2.75
CA SER A 15 0.55 11.11 -2.62
C SER A 15 0.34 11.95 -1.35
N GLU A 16 -0.66 11.58 -0.54
CA GLU A 16 -0.99 12.25 0.72
C GLU A 16 -1.39 11.21 1.76
N ASN A 17 -1.26 11.54 3.05
CA ASN A 17 -1.56 10.59 4.11
C ASN A 17 -3.02 10.13 4.02
N THR A 18 -3.25 8.83 3.83
CA THR A 18 -4.55 8.28 3.42
C THR A 18 -4.90 7.00 4.17
N ILE A 19 -6.15 6.90 4.63
CA ILE A 19 -6.82 5.66 5.02
C ILE A 19 -7.64 5.18 3.81
N PHE A 20 -7.31 4.02 3.29
CA PHE A 20 -7.97 3.47 2.12
C PHE A 20 -8.78 2.23 2.48
N GLN A 21 -10.09 2.30 2.24
CA GLN A 21 -11.07 1.24 2.53
C GLN A 21 -11.65 0.63 1.25
N GLY A 22 -11.26 1.13 0.08
CA GLY A 22 -11.77 0.70 -1.23
C GLY A 22 -11.05 -0.50 -1.84
N LEU A 23 -11.15 -0.62 -3.15
CA LEU A 23 -10.49 -1.67 -3.94
C LEU A 23 -9.66 -1.05 -5.07
N VAL A 24 -8.39 -1.45 -5.17
CA VAL A 24 -7.54 -1.18 -6.33
C VAL A 24 -7.31 -2.49 -7.05
N MET A 25 -7.77 -2.61 -8.30
CA MET A 25 -7.53 -3.79 -9.13
C MET A 25 -6.10 -3.84 -9.70
N GLY A 26 -5.38 -2.72 -9.65
CA GLY A 26 -3.96 -2.62 -9.99
C GLY A 26 -3.05 -2.60 -8.75
N SER A 27 -1.87 -2.04 -8.95
CA SER A 27 -0.87 -1.81 -7.91
C SER A 27 -1.07 -0.44 -7.23
N ILE A 28 -0.63 -0.33 -5.98
CA ILE A 28 -0.61 0.93 -5.25
C ILE A 28 0.83 1.36 -5.05
N THR A 29 1.20 2.56 -5.51
CA THR A 29 2.48 3.18 -5.13
C THR A 29 2.25 4.21 -4.03
N VAL A 30 2.98 4.10 -2.92
CA VAL A 30 2.95 5.09 -1.84
C VAL A 30 4.11 6.06 -2.05
N ALA A 31 3.81 7.35 -2.22
CA ALA A 31 4.82 8.36 -2.49
C ALA A 31 5.77 8.57 -1.28
N PRO A 32 6.96 9.15 -1.48
CA PRO A 32 7.93 9.36 -0.39
C PRO A 32 7.34 10.11 0.79
N GLY A 33 7.68 9.69 2.01
CA GLY A 33 7.22 10.33 3.26
C GLY A 33 5.74 10.19 3.58
N VAL A 34 4.95 9.49 2.75
CA VAL A 34 3.50 9.35 2.94
C VAL A 34 3.16 8.20 3.87
N ILE A 35 2.19 8.44 4.77
CA ILE A 35 1.58 7.41 5.61
C ILE A 35 0.32 6.88 4.92
N PHE A 36 0.36 5.60 4.57
CA PHE A 36 -0.73 4.89 3.93
C PHE A 36 -1.27 3.79 4.84
N GLU A 37 -2.53 3.91 5.23
CA GLU A 37 -3.24 2.90 5.99
C GLU A 37 -4.17 2.14 5.05
N LEU A 38 -3.81 0.89 4.73
CA LEU A 38 -4.59 0.04 3.85
C LEU A 38 -5.54 -0.81 4.71
N ARG A 39 -6.84 -0.49 4.70
CA ARG A 39 -7.93 -1.31 5.24
C ARG A 39 -8.70 -2.08 4.16
N GLY A 40 -8.65 -1.58 2.93
CA GLY A 40 -9.26 -2.18 1.75
C GLY A 40 -8.37 -3.24 1.09
N SER A 41 -8.32 -3.25 -0.24
CA SER A 41 -7.53 -4.24 -0.98
C SER A 41 -6.77 -3.64 -2.16
N ALA A 42 -5.53 -4.09 -2.34
CA ALA A 42 -4.76 -3.99 -3.57
C ALA A 42 -4.70 -5.38 -4.21
N ALA A 43 -5.21 -5.54 -5.44
CA ALA A 43 -5.21 -6.84 -6.10
C ALA A 43 -3.81 -7.27 -6.57
N MET A 44 -2.93 -6.30 -6.83
CA MET A 44 -1.55 -6.54 -7.26
C MET A 44 -0.58 -6.16 -6.13
N ASP A 45 0.47 -5.40 -6.43
CA ASP A 45 1.53 -5.07 -5.49
C ASP A 45 1.25 -3.77 -4.74
N VAL A 46 1.84 -3.63 -3.55
CA VAL A 46 2.00 -2.32 -2.89
C VAL A 46 3.48 -1.95 -2.90
N VAL A 47 3.81 -0.82 -3.50
CA VAL A 47 5.18 -0.31 -3.61
C VAL A 47 5.38 0.86 -2.67
N LEU A 48 6.27 0.71 -1.70
CA LEU A 48 6.64 1.76 -0.75
C LEU A 48 7.87 2.50 -1.23
N ARG A 49 7.79 3.83 -1.28
CA ARG A 49 8.94 4.70 -1.55
C ARG A 49 9.63 5.12 -0.25
N GLU A 50 10.79 5.71 -0.40
CA GLU A 50 11.63 6.17 0.71
C GLU A 50 10.84 7.00 1.73
N GLY A 51 11.00 6.65 3.02
CA GLY A 51 10.35 7.33 4.13
C GLY A 51 8.84 7.17 4.21
N SER A 52 8.21 6.45 3.27
CA SER A 52 6.78 6.14 3.36
C SER A 52 6.50 5.09 4.45
N LYS A 53 5.27 5.05 4.93
CA LYS A 53 4.80 4.08 5.92
C LYS A 53 3.56 3.37 5.41
N LEU A 54 3.55 2.04 5.45
CA LEU A 54 2.35 1.23 5.27
C LEU A 54 1.86 0.71 6.61
N GLU A 55 0.62 1.01 6.97
CA GLU A 55 -0.11 0.31 8.03
C GLU A 55 -1.10 -0.66 7.38
N LEU A 56 -0.80 -1.96 7.50
CA LEU A 56 -1.53 -2.99 6.78
C LEU A 56 -2.59 -3.66 7.67
N TYR A 57 -3.86 -3.32 7.41
CA TYR A 57 -5.06 -3.95 7.99
C TYR A 57 -5.85 -4.76 6.94
N GLY A 58 -5.68 -4.44 5.66
CA GLY A 58 -6.38 -5.01 4.52
C GLY A 58 -5.56 -6.06 3.77
N GLN A 59 -5.82 -6.22 2.48
CA GLN A 59 -5.21 -7.27 1.67
C GLN A 59 -4.31 -6.74 0.56
N VAL A 60 -3.17 -7.41 0.36
CA VAL A 60 -2.30 -7.27 -0.80
C VAL A 60 -2.28 -8.60 -1.53
N GLY A 61 -2.79 -8.60 -2.78
CA GLY A 61 -2.98 -9.80 -3.57
C GLY A 61 -1.69 -10.41 -4.13
N ARG A 62 -0.61 -9.64 -4.14
CA ARG A 62 0.73 -10.09 -4.54
C ARG A 62 1.78 -9.63 -3.53
N ASP A 63 2.77 -8.86 -3.95
CA ASP A 63 3.93 -8.54 -3.13
C ASP A 63 3.81 -7.14 -2.51
N VAL A 64 4.48 -6.95 -1.36
CA VAL A 64 4.80 -5.61 -0.86
C VAL A 64 6.26 -5.34 -1.18
N VAL A 65 6.51 -4.40 -2.09
CA VAL A 65 7.86 -4.01 -2.51
C VAL A 65 8.30 -2.79 -1.71
N ASN A 66 9.20 -2.99 -0.77
CA ASN A 66 9.71 -1.94 0.10
C ASN A 66 11.01 -1.34 -0.45
N ARG A 67 10.98 -0.06 -0.82
CA ARG A 67 12.14 0.72 -1.30
C ARG A 67 12.51 1.83 -0.33
N GLY A 68 12.77 1.46 0.92
CA GLY A 68 13.13 2.41 1.98
C GLY A 68 11.96 3.00 2.77
N GLY A 69 10.79 2.36 2.72
CA GLY A 69 9.67 2.66 3.61
C GLY A 69 9.67 1.77 4.86
N MET A 70 8.64 1.95 5.68
CA MET A 70 8.37 1.15 6.88
C MET A 70 7.04 0.43 6.73
N ILE A 71 7.03 -0.88 7.00
CA ILE A 71 5.82 -1.69 7.04
C ILE A 71 5.45 -1.95 8.50
N VAL A 72 4.23 -1.60 8.88
CA VAL A 72 3.59 -2.01 10.13
C VAL A 72 2.50 -3.01 9.76
N HIS A 73 2.81 -4.29 9.97
CA HIS A 73 1.88 -5.39 9.72
C HIS A 73 0.97 -5.55 10.93
N ASN A 74 -0.29 -5.13 10.80
CA ASN A 74 -1.31 -5.32 11.83
C ASN A 74 -2.07 -6.63 11.58
N GLU A 75 -3.30 -6.55 11.09
CA GLU A 75 -4.18 -7.71 10.86
C GLU A 75 -4.36 -8.04 9.36
N GLY A 76 -3.69 -7.30 8.48
CA GLY A 76 -3.83 -7.51 7.05
C GLY A 76 -3.09 -8.74 6.53
N GLU A 77 -3.31 -9.07 5.26
CA GLU A 77 -2.74 -10.26 4.62
C GLU A 77 -1.97 -9.87 3.37
N ILE A 78 -0.78 -10.46 3.19
CA ILE A 78 0.01 -10.40 1.96
C ILE A 78 -0.01 -11.79 1.37
N LYS A 79 -0.58 -11.97 0.16
CA LYS A 79 -0.66 -13.28 -0.49
C LYS A 79 0.66 -13.73 -1.10
N GLY A 80 1.48 -12.77 -1.55
CA GLY A 80 2.84 -13.00 -2.00
C GLY A 80 3.83 -12.85 -0.84
N GLN A 81 4.85 -12.02 -1.04
CA GLN A 81 5.91 -11.80 -0.05
C GLN A 81 6.24 -10.31 0.12
N VAL A 82 6.97 -10.00 1.19
CA VAL A 82 7.64 -8.70 1.32
C VAL A 82 8.98 -8.78 0.60
N VAL A 83 9.20 -7.90 -0.37
CA VAL A 83 10.45 -7.78 -1.13
C VAL A 83 11.14 -6.48 -0.73
N GLU A 84 12.31 -6.60 -0.13
CA GLU A 84 13.17 -5.46 0.18
C GLU A 84 14.07 -5.13 -1.02
N ASP A 85 13.82 -3.99 -1.68
CA ASP A 85 14.51 -3.51 -2.89
C ASP A 85 15.28 -2.22 -2.57
N TRP A 86 16.38 -2.37 -1.83
CA TRP A 86 17.33 -1.30 -1.53
C TRP A 86 18.18 -1.02 -2.77
N LYS A 87 18.06 0.19 -3.33
CA LYS A 87 18.98 0.70 -4.36
C LYS A 87 19.95 1.71 -3.77
#